data_AF-A0A5P9CR77-F1
#
_entry.id   AF-A0A5P9CR77-F1
#
_cell.length_a   1.000
_cell.length_b   1.000
_cell.length_c   1.000
_cell.angle_alpha   90.00
_cell.angle_beta   90.00
_cell.angle_gamma   90.00
#
_symmetry.space_group_name_H-M   'P 1'
#
loop_
_entity.id
_entity.type
_entity.pdbx_description
1 polymer ?
#
loop_
_entity_poly.entity_id
_entity_poly.type
_entity_poly.pdbx_seq_one_letter_code
_entity_poly.pdbx_strand_id
1 'polypeptide(L)'
;MITNNITNALLGSIEHTTPQVAPENVEAYLTTIKKAERDLEKIDPAIALLDKQPADSEILAMVAAHQKQVVQSMVSSNPEDAIALALASSIEAYSQQLEIIYGWTNGGVEMFESALWLMLEGIEADGVQPEELEDLFQIALLDIMIHPEKYGLENWYAANKEDISHILESTGSGSHGLHESDYDTPEELAEVTKSLYEGIMNNATIPEGSLLDEVMSALEGFEDADGATGSDALYSQINDHYYDDYGWWTEGTADDLSPMLRLFLLSEVLSNNPKMSQEDVELILTGSLTEIDDLIKKTFGSGTALEFLCDNTTWQIQTGYNYPDGKTTQIDWKGDGIDNNDLDDLYNNFEGRDLTDEDIEEINRIGDQVKMLQQTLKYWLQICRDEQMAIARNI
;
A
#
# COMPACT_ATOMS: atom_id res chain seq x y z
N MET A 1 18.05 15.43 5.34
CA MET A 1 19.11 16.22 4.66
C MET A 1 19.88 15.38 3.62
N ILE A 2 19.21 14.45 2.91
CA ILE A 2 19.86 13.41 2.06
C ILE A 2 19.50 13.58 0.56
N THR A 3 18.54 14.44 0.21
CA THR A 3 17.97 14.56 -1.14
C THR A 3 18.83 15.28 -2.19
N ASN A 4 19.96 15.91 -1.82
CA ASN A 4 20.74 16.73 -2.76
C ASN A 4 21.93 16.02 -3.46
N ASN A 5 22.23 14.76 -3.11
CA ASN A 5 23.45 14.09 -3.62
C ASN A 5 23.21 13.10 -4.76
N ILE A 6 21.98 12.62 -4.97
CA ILE A 6 21.68 11.63 -6.01
C ILE A 6 21.58 12.30 -7.40
N THR A 7 21.05 13.52 -7.47
CA THR A 7 20.85 14.26 -8.73
C THR A 7 22.17 14.61 -9.44
N ASN A 8 23.24 14.88 -8.69
CA ASN A 8 24.54 15.26 -9.28
C ASN A 8 25.38 14.06 -9.74
N ALA A 9 25.12 12.85 -9.22
CA ALA A 9 25.85 11.64 -9.60
C ALA A 9 25.35 11.05 -10.93
N LEU A 10 24.05 11.18 -11.23
CA LEU A 10 23.43 10.68 -12.47
C LEU A 10 23.70 11.56 -13.71
N LEU A 11 23.93 12.86 -13.53
CA LEU A 11 24.18 13.80 -14.65
C LEU A 11 25.62 13.76 -15.20
N GLY A 12 26.57 13.16 -14.46
CA GLY A 12 27.99 13.20 -14.80
C GLY A 12 28.50 12.11 -15.75
N SER A 13 27.69 11.10 -16.06
CA SER A 13 28.09 9.88 -16.79
C SER A 13 27.42 9.70 -18.16
N ILE A 14 26.67 10.69 -18.65
CA ILE A 14 25.98 10.60 -19.94
C ILE A 14 26.96 10.92 -21.07
N GLU A 15 27.48 9.88 -21.74
CA GLU A 15 28.08 10.04 -23.07
C GLU A 15 26.97 10.44 -24.07
N HIS A 16 27.05 11.65 -24.60
CA HIS A 16 26.21 12.12 -25.70
C HIS A 16 26.51 11.33 -26.98
N THR A 17 25.87 10.17 -27.14
CA THR A 17 25.69 9.54 -28.45
C THR A 17 24.29 9.88 -28.94
N THR A 18 24.21 10.85 -29.85
CA THR A 18 22.95 11.26 -30.48
C THR A 18 22.37 10.06 -31.24
N PRO A 19 21.20 9.52 -30.87
CA PRO A 19 20.59 8.43 -31.63
C PRO A 19 20.18 8.97 -32.99
N GLN A 20 20.73 8.40 -34.07
CA GLN A 20 20.25 8.71 -35.42
C GLN A 20 18.89 8.05 -35.62
N VAL A 21 17.82 8.82 -35.48
CA VAL A 21 16.48 8.42 -35.92
C VAL A 21 16.53 8.25 -37.44
N ALA A 22 16.23 7.04 -37.93
CA ALA A 22 16.20 6.76 -39.36
C ALA A 22 15.17 7.69 -40.08
N PRO A 23 15.48 8.23 -41.28
CA PRO A 23 14.63 9.21 -41.98
C PRO A 23 13.18 8.78 -42.23
N GLU A 24 12.90 7.48 -42.19
CA GLU A 24 11.61 6.89 -42.54
C GLU A 24 10.52 7.04 -41.44
N ASN A 25 10.84 7.60 -40.26
CA ASN A 25 9.93 7.64 -39.11
C ASN A 25 9.62 9.05 -38.55
N VAL A 26 10.13 10.13 -39.18
CA VAL A 26 9.99 11.50 -38.65
C VAL A 26 8.54 12.01 -38.64
N GLU A 27 7.74 11.68 -39.65
CA GLU A 27 6.35 12.14 -39.76
C GLU A 27 5.41 11.45 -38.76
N ALA A 28 5.63 10.14 -38.53
CA ALA A 28 4.94 9.40 -37.48
C ALA A 28 5.29 9.96 -36.10
N TYR A 29 6.57 10.27 -35.87
CA TYR A 29 7.02 10.81 -34.59
C TYR A 29 6.51 12.24 -34.32
N LEU A 30 6.51 13.12 -35.32
CA LEU A 30 5.86 14.45 -35.22
C LEU A 30 4.35 14.34 -34.96
N THR A 31 3.70 13.26 -35.41
CA THR A 31 2.28 13.02 -35.14
C THR A 31 2.07 12.61 -33.68
N THR A 32 2.93 11.75 -33.12
CA THR A 32 2.94 11.41 -31.69
C THR A 32 3.15 12.64 -30.82
N ILE A 33 4.15 13.48 -31.13
CA ILE A 33 4.42 14.73 -30.39
C ILE A 33 3.19 15.66 -30.42
N LYS A 34 2.56 15.87 -31.58
CA LYS A 34 1.36 16.72 -31.67
C LYS A 34 0.16 16.16 -30.91
N LYS A 35 0.05 14.83 -30.80
CA LYS A 35 -0.98 14.19 -29.98
C LYS A 35 -0.67 14.43 -28.50
N ALA A 36 0.56 14.22 -28.07
CA ALA A 36 1.02 14.49 -26.70
C ALA A 36 0.81 15.95 -26.29
N GLU A 37 1.16 16.92 -27.15
CA GLU A 37 0.92 18.36 -26.92
C GLU A 37 -0.57 18.64 -26.69
N ARG A 38 -1.45 18.12 -27.57
CA ARG A 38 -2.90 18.29 -27.44
C ARG A 38 -3.48 17.59 -26.22
N ASP A 39 -2.99 16.40 -25.91
CA ASP A 39 -3.43 15.66 -24.74
C ASP A 39 -3.03 16.45 -23.48
N LEU A 40 -1.83 17.01 -23.41
CA LEU A 40 -1.37 17.84 -22.31
C LEU A 40 -2.15 19.16 -22.19
N GLU A 41 -2.56 19.79 -23.30
CA GLU A 41 -3.39 21.00 -23.29
C GLU A 41 -4.80 20.78 -22.70
N LYS A 42 -5.34 19.55 -22.74
CA LYS A 42 -6.70 19.25 -22.22
C LYS A 42 -6.82 19.49 -20.72
N ILE A 43 -5.72 19.39 -19.97
CA ILE A 43 -5.71 19.56 -18.50
C ILE A 43 -5.34 20.98 -18.05
N ASP A 44 -4.97 21.88 -18.97
CA ASP A 44 -4.68 23.29 -18.64
C ASP A 44 -5.84 24.00 -17.92
N PRO A 45 -7.13 23.77 -18.26
CA PRO A 45 -8.24 24.35 -17.52
C PRO A 45 -8.31 23.87 -16.06
N ALA A 46 -8.02 22.59 -15.81
CA ALA A 46 -7.98 22.02 -14.46
C ALA A 46 -6.83 22.63 -13.64
N ILE A 47 -5.66 22.79 -14.26
CA ILE A 47 -4.51 23.45 -13.62
C ILE A 47 -4.81 24.93 -13.31
N ALA A 48 -5.49 25.65 -14.21
CA ALA A 48 -5.86 27.04 -14.00
C ALA A 48 -6.94 27.24 -12.90
N LEU A 49 -7.67 26.19 -12.53
CA LEU A 49 -8.60 26.19 -11.39
C LEU A 49 -7.85 26.16 -10.06
N LEU A 50 -6.68 25.48 -10.00
CA LEU A 50 -5.80 25.43 -8.83
C LEU A 50 -5.17 26.80 -8.47
N ASP A 51 -5.28 27.81 -9.33
CA ASP A 51 -4.82 29.18 -9.03
C ASP A 51 -5.90 30.02 -8.33
N LYS A 52 -7.13 29.51 -8.23
CA LYS A 52 -8.31 30.30 -7.82
C LYS A 52 -8.99 29.77 -6.57
N GLN A 53 -8.66 28.56 -6.14
CA GLN A 53 -9.16 27.89 -4.94
C GLN A 53 -7.99 27.14 -4.29
N PRO A 54 -8.06 26.81 -2.98
CA PRO A 54 -7.13 25.86 -2.39
C PRO A 54 -7.05 24.61 -3.28
N ALA A 55 -5.84 24.09 -3.45
CA ALA A 55 -5.62 22.93 -4.29
C ALA A 55 -6.45 21.75 -3.78
N ASP A 56 -7.08 21.04 -4.71
CA ASP A 56 -7.97 19.91 -4.47
C ASP A 56 -7.19 18.63 -4.82
N SER A 57 -7.05 17.72 -3.86
CA SER A 57 -6.22 16.51 -4.01
C SER A 57 -6.74 15.59 -5.11
N GLU A 58 -8.06 15.47 -5.29
CA GLU A 58 -8.67 14.68 -6.36
C GLU A 58 -8.36 15.28 -7.74
N ILE A 59 -8.53 16.59 -7.89
CA ILE A 59 -8.19 17.29 -9.14
C ILE A 59 -6.69 17.16 -9.43
N LEU A 60 -5.84 17.28 -8.42
CA LEU A 60 -4.39 17.13 -8.58
C LEU A 60 -3.99 15.71 -8.96
N ALA A 61 -4.57 14.68 -8.34
CA ALA A 61 -4.32 13.28 -8.68
C ALA A 61 -4.72 13.00 -10.14
N MET A 62 -5.88 13.49 -10.57
CA MET A 62 -6.33 13.40 -11.96
C MET A 62 -5.36 14.09 -12.94
N VAL A 63 -4.85 15.27 -12.59
CA VAL A 63 -3.88 16.00 -13.40
C VAL A 63 -2.56 15.21 -13.50
N ALA A 64 -2.07 14.68 -12.39
CA ALA A 64 -0.82 13.93 -12.35
C ALA A 64 -0.93 12.60 -13.12
N ALA A 65 -2.03 11.85 -12.97
CA ALA A 65 -2.32 10.66 -13.76
C ALA A 65 -2.34 10.94 -15.28
N HIS A 66 -2.94 12.06 -15.68
CA HIS A 66 -2.97 12.46 -17.10
C HIS A 66 -1.58 12.85 -17.62
N GLN A 67 -0.75 13.54 -16.81
CA GLN A 67 0.64 13.83 -17.15
C GLN A 67 1.46 12.54 -17.32
N LYS A 68 1.26 11.53 -16.45
CA LYS A 68 1.90 10.20 -16.55
C LYS A 68 1.59 9.54 -17.88
N GLN A 69 0.32 9.53 -18.30
CA GLN A 69 -0.10 8.97 -19.59
C GLN A 69 0.56 9.66 -20.79
N VAL A 70 0.71 10.99 -20.75
CA VAL A 70 1.38 11.74 -21.81
C VAL A 70 2.85 11.33 -21.92
N VAL A 71 3.55 11.23 -20.78
CA VAL A 71 4.96 10.81 -20.77
C VAL A 71 5.13 9.39 -21.27
N GLN A 72 4.33 8.44 -20.76
CA GLN A 72 4.37 7.04 -21.20
C GLN A 72 4.13 6.89 -22.71
N SER A 73 3.26 7.72 -23.30
CA SER A 73 3.01 7.70 -24.75
C SER A 73 4.22 8.16 -25.60
N MET A 74 5.21 8.79 -24.97
CA MET A 74 6.42 9.31 -25.61
C MET A 74 7.66 8.44 -25.34
N VAL A 75 7.64 7.61 -24.29
CA VAL A 75 8.71 6.64 -23.98
C VAL A 75 8.88 5.69 -25.17
N SER A 76 10.13 5.33 -25.51
CA SER A 76 10.52 4.46 -26.63
C SER A 76 10.35 5.04 -28.03
N SER A 77 9.91 6.30 -28.13
CA SER A 77 9.81 7.03 -29.40
C SER A 77 10.85 8.16 -29.53
N ASN A 78 11.61 8.46 -28.46
CA ASN A 78 12.42 9.69 -28.37
C ASN A 78 13.92 9.42 -28.12
N PRO A 79 14.86 10.15 -28.75
CA PRO A 79 16.25 10.18 -28.31
C PRO A 79 16.47 10.64 -26.84
N GLU A 80 15.50 11.33 -26.23
CA GLU A 80 15.55 11.82 -24.83
C GLU A 80 14.76 10.93 -23.84
N ASP A 81 14.74 9.61 -24.05
CA ASP A 81 14.02 8.65 -23.19
C ASP A 81 14.41 8.73 -21.71
N ALA A 82 15.66 9.09 -21.39
CA ALA A 82 16.11 9.26 -20.00
C ALA A 82 15.42 10.44 -19.29
N ILE A 83 15.16 11.53 -20.01
CA ILE A 83 14.43 12.69 -19.46
C ILE A 83 12.95 12.35 -19.32
N ALA A 84 12.38 11.62 -20.29
CA ALA A 84 11.00 11.12 -20.19
C ALA A 84 10.82 10.22 -18.96
N LEU A 85 11.73 9.27 -18.74
CA LEU A 85 11.71 8.37 -17.59
C LEU A 85 11.81 9.14 -16.26
N ALA A 86 12.73 10.09 -16.14
CA ALA A 86 12.86 10.91 -14.93
C ALA A 86 11.61 11.77 -14.64
N LEU A 87 10.96 12.29 -15.68
CA LEU A 87 9.70 13.03 -15.56
C LEU A 87 8.54 12.10 -15.16
N ALA A 88 8.45 10.91 -15.75
CA ALA A 88 7.45 9.91 -15.37
C ALA A 88 7.58 9.53 -13.89
N SER A 89 8.78 9.22 -13.42
CA SER A 89 9.01 8.86 -12.02
C SER A 89 8.68 10.00 -11.05
N SER A 90 8.95 11.26 -11.44
CA SER A 90 8.59 12.42 -10.61
C SER A 90 7.07 12.60 -10.51
N ILE A 91 6.35 12.41 -11.62
CA ILE A 91 4.88 12.49 -11.65
C ILE A 91 4.26 11.37 -10.81
N GLU A 92 4.81 10.16 -10.92
CA GLU A 92 4.36 9.00 -10.16
C GLU A 92 4.48 9.21 -8.66
N ALA A 93 5.64 9.68 -8.19
CA ALA A 93 5.86 9.99 -6.77
C ALA A 93 4.87 11.04 -6.23
N TYR A 94 4.54 12.08 -7.01
CA TYR A 94 3.55 13.07 -6.59
C TYR A 94 2.11 12.56 -6.66
N SER A 95 1.80 11.67 -7.62
CA SER A 95 0.46 11.07 -7.73
C SER A 95 0.19 10.20 -6.51
N GLN A 96 1.15 9.34 -6.13
CA GLN A 96 1.06 8.50 -4.93
C GLN A 96 0.84 9.35 -3.67
N GLN A 97 1.60 10.43 -3.49
CA GLN A 97 1.41 11.31 -2.32
C GLN A 97 0.00 11.94 -2.28
N LEU A 98 -0.58 12.29 -3.42
CA LEU A 98 -1.94 12.85 -3.47
C LEU A 98 -3.02 11.80 -3.25
N GLU A 99 -2.82 10.59 -3.78
CA GLU A 99 -3.70 9.45 -3.56
C GLU A 99 -3.71 9.05 -2.09
N ILE A 100 -2.55 9.06 -1.43
CA ILE A 100 -2.41 8.86 0.02
C ILE A 100 -3.21 9.93 0.78
N ILE A 101 -2.98 11.22 0.53
CA ILE A 101 -3.71 12.29 1.23
C ILE A 101 -5.22 12.22 0.97
N TYR A 102 -5.62 11.90 -0.27
CA TYR A 102 -7.02 11.73 -0.64
C TYR A 102 -7.66 10.53 0.08
N GLY A 103 -7.03 9.36 0.02
CA GLY A 103 -7.49 8.15 0.70
C GLY A 103 -7.68 8.40 2.19
N TRP A 104 -6.70 9.04 2.83
CA TRP A 104 -6.73 9.27 4.27
C TRP A 104 -7.82 10.22 4.72
N THR A 105 -8.27 11.11 3.84
CA THR A 105 -9.27 12.13 4.17
C THR A 105 -10.69 11.77 3.76
N ASN A 106 -10.86 10.88 2.80
CA ASN A 106 -12.18 10.46 2.33
C ASN A 106 -12.71 9.20 3.05
N GLY A 107 -11.82 8.39 3.64
CA GLY A 107 -12.19 7.14 4.30
C GLY A 107 -12.60 6.05 3.30
N GLY A 108 -13.31 5.03 3.78
CA GLY A 108 -13.82 3.92 2.99
C GLY A 108 -12.72 3.00 2.43
N VAL A 109 -13.04 2.35 1.32
CA VAL A 109 -12.17 1.33 0.70
C VAL A 109 -10.84 1.93 0.26
N GLU A 110 -10.83 3.18 -0.22
CA GLU A 110 -9.61 3.85 -0.66
C GLU A 110 -8.64 4.11 0.50
N MET A 111 -9.14 4.47 1.69
CA MET A 111 -8.31 4.58 2.89
C MET A 111 -7.77 3.21 3.30
N PHE A 112 -8.64 2.20 3.29
CA PHE A 112 -8.28 0.84 3.65
C PHE A 112 -7.15 0.31 2.75
N GLU A 113 -7.28 0.42 1.43
CA GLU A 113 -6.23 0.04 0.47
C GLU A 113 -4.93 0.83 0.67
N SER A 114 -5.04 2.14 0.95
CA SER A 114 -3.86 2.97 1.25
C SER A 114 -3.11 2.51 2.50
N ALA A 115 -3.85 2.08 3.54
CA ALA A 115 -3.25 1.53 4.75
C ALA A 115 -2.54 0.20 4.48
N LEU A 116 -3.12 -0.67 3.64
CA LEU A 116 -2.50 -1.93 3.23
C LEU A 116 -1.16 -1.70 2.51
N TRP A 117 -1.11 -0.76 1.56
CA TRP A 117 0.13 -0.39 0.88
C TRP A 117 1.20 0.11 1.85
N LEU A 118 0.81 0.98 2.80
CA LEU A 118 1.76 1.51 3.78
C LEU A 118 2.32 0.41 4.69
N MET A 119 1.49 -0.55 5.12
CA MET A 119 1.95 -1.68 5.92
C MET A 119 2.90 -2.59 5.13
N LEU A 120 2.60 -2.85 3.86
CA LEU A 120 3.50 -3.59 2.97
C LEU A 120 4.86 -2.89 2.84
N GLU A 121 4.87 -1.59 2.55
CA GLU A 121 6.12 -0.82 2.45
C GLU A 121 6.91 -0.85 3.76
N GLY A 122 6.23 -0.83 4.91
CA GLY A 122 6.83 -0.95 6.23
C GLY A 122 7.54 -2.30 6.43
N ILE A 123 6.84 -3.40 6.12
CA ILE A 123 7.38 -4.77 6.22
C ILE A 123 8.59 -4.96 5.29
N GLU A 124 8.52 -4.45 4.05
CA GLU A 124 9.59 -4.66 3.07
C GLU A 124 10.82 -3.77 3.28
N ALA A 125 10.71 -2.70 4.08
CA ALA A 125 11.73 -1.65 4.17
C ALA A 125 13.12 -2.17 4.58
N ASP A 126 13.17 -3.12 5.52
CA ASP A 126 14.41 -3.73 6.00
C ASP A 126 14.57 -5.20 5.55
N GLY A 127 13.69 -5.64 4.63
CA GLY A 127 13.60 -7.00 4.12
C GLY A 127 12.75 -7.91 5.02
N VAL A 128 11.93 -8.74 4.38
CA VAL A 128 10.96 -9.62 5.05
C VAL A 128 11.63 -10.59 6.01
N GLN A 129 11.16 -10.59 7.27
CA GLN A 129 11.53 -11.53 8.32
C GLN A 129 10.54 -12.71 8.39
N PRO A 130 10.93 -13.86 8.98
CA PRO A 130 10.04 -15.02 9.09
C PRO A 130 8.70 -14.72 9.77
N GLU A 131 8.71 -13.95 10.86
CA GLU A 131 7.52 -13.55 11.61
C GLU A 131 6.54 -12.69 10.79
N GLU A 132 7.01 -12.00 9.76
CA GLU A 132 6.20 -11.09 8.92
C GLU A 132 5.48 -11.83 7.78
N LEU A 133 5.75 -13.13 7.56
CA LEU A 133 5.08 -13.91 6.51
C LEU A 133 3.57 -14.00 6.71
N GLU A 134 3.13 -14.15 7.97
CA GLU A 134 1.72 -14.17 8.32
C GLU A 134 1.07 -12.80 8.07
N ASP A 135 1.75 -11.72 8.43
CA ASP A 135 1.30 -10.34 8.22
C ASP A 135 1.18 -10.01 6.72
N LEU A 136 2.17 -10.39 5.92
CA LEU A 136 2.09 -10.29 4.45
C LEU A 136 0.87 -11.04 3.92
N PHE A 137 0.65 -12.27 4.38
CA PHE A 137 -0.49 -13.04 3.90
C PHE A 137 -1.83 -12.42 4.33
N GLN A 138 -1.92 -11.82 5.51
CA GLN A 138 -3.11 -11.03 5.88
C GLN A 138 -3.35 -9.88 4.90
N ILE A 139 -2.32 -9.14 4.48
CA ILE A 139 -2.46 -8.06 3.48
C ILE A 139 -3.04 -8.62 2.16
N ALA A 140 -2.57 -9.78 1.69
CA ALA A 140 -3.13 -10.42 0.50
C ALA A 140 -4.62 -10.75 0.65
N LEU A 141 -5.01 -11.35 1.78
CA LEU A 141 -6.42 -11.67 2.05
C LEU A 141 -7.29 -10.41 2.12
N LEU A 142 -6.79 -9.36 2.77
CA LEU A 142 -7.48 -8.08 2.93
C LEU A 142 -7.69 -7.36 1.59
N ASP A 143 -6.69 -7.35 0.70
CA ASP A 143 -6.82 -6.80 -0.65
C ASP A 143 -7.86 -7.58 -1.49
N ILE A 144 -7.87 -8.90 -1.38
CA ILE A 144 -8.87 -9.74 -2.06
C ILE A 144 -10.28 -9.49 -1.50
N MET A 145 -10.42 -9.22 -0.20
CA MET A 145 -11.73 -8.93 0.39
C MET A 145 -12.36 -7.67 -0.18
N ILE A 146 -11.56 -6.63 -0.45
CA ILE A 146 -12.04 -5.35 -0.97
C ILE A 146 -12.15 -5.32 -2.50
N HIS A 147 -11.31 -6.09 -3.22
CA HIS A 147 -11.24 -6.09 -4.68
C HIS A 147 -11.26 -7.50 -5.29
N PRO A 148 -12.19 -8.41 -4.93
CA PRO A 148 -12.14 -9.78 -5.43
C PRO A 148 -12.30 -9.83 -6.97
N GLU A 149 -13.06 -8.90 -7.57
CA GLU A 149 -13.27 -8.81 -9.01
C GLU A 149 -12.04 -8.34 -9.79
N LYS A 150 -11.14 -7.57 -9.16
CA LYS A 150 -9.86 -7.13 -9.75
C LYS A 150 -9.00 -8.34 -10.11
N TYR A 151 -9.14 -9.43 -9.33
CA TYR A 151 -8.36 -10.66 -9.45
C TYR A 151 -9.15 -11.83 -10.02
N GLY A 152 -10.44 -11.67 -10.31
CA GLY A 152 -11.33 -12.76 -10.76
C GLY A 152 -11.60 -13.82 -9.68
N LEU A 153 -11.54 -13.41 -8.41
CA LEU A 153 -11.65 -14.25 -7.22
C LEU A 153 -13.03 -14.20 -6.56
N GLU A 154 -14.06 -13.60 -7.15
CA GLU A 154 -15.35 -13.39 -6.47
C GLU A 154 -15.98 -14.68 -5.95
N ASN A 155 -15.95 -15.76 -6.75
CA ASN A 155 -16.48 -17.07 -6.32
C ASN A 155 -15.55 -17.77 -5.33
N TRP A 156 -14.25 -17.57 -5.46
CA TRP A 156 -13.26 -18.15 -4.54
C TRP A 156 -13.39 -17.49 -3.17
N TYR A 157 -13.39 -16.16 -3.11
CA TYR A 157 -13.58 -15.39 -1.90
C TYR A 157 -14.89 -15.80 -1.20
N ALA A 158 -16.01 -15.81 -1.92
CA ALA A 158 -17.30 -16.21 -1.36
C ALA A 158 -17.33 -17.64 -0.78
N ALA A 159 -16.50 -18.55 -1.29
CA ALA A 159 -16.39 -19.93 -0.81
C ALA A 159 -15.44 -20.08 0.39
N ASN A 160 -14.52 -19.14 0.60
CA ASN A 160 -13.47 -19.22 1.62
C ASN A 160 -13.58 -18.12 2.69
N LYS A 161 -14.67 -17.34 2.71
CA LYS A 161 -14.88 -16.24 3.69
C LYS A 161 -14.71 -16.69 5.15
N GLU A 162 -15.19 -17.88 5.48
CA GLU A 162 -15.09 -18.45 6.83
C GLU A 162 -13.62 -18.66 7.21
N ASP A 163 -12.88 -19.44 6.43
CA ASP A 163 -11.44 -19.64 6.64
C ASP A 163 -10.66 -18.33 6.69
N ILE A 164 -10.96 -17.39 5.80
CA ILE A 164 -10.33 -16.06 5.79
C ILE A 164 -10.57 -15.33 7.12
N SER A 165 -11.80 -15.37 7.64
CA SER A 165 -12.12 -14.70 8.91
C SER A 165 -11.39 -15.29 10.12
N HIS A 166 -11.16 -16.60 10.13
CA HIS A 166 -10.40 -17.26 11.19
C HIS A 166 -8.89 -17.01 11.07
N ILE A 167 -8.34 -17.04 9.85
CA ILE A 167 -6.92 -16.74 9.62
C ILE A 167 -6.60 -15.28 10.00
N LEU A 168 -7.45 -14.33 9.61
CA LEU A 168 -7.28 -12.92 9.99
C LEU A 168 -7.41 -12.68 11.49
N GLU A 169 -8.12 -13.55 12.22
CA GLU A 169 -8.20 -13.49 13.68
C GLU A 169 -6.92 -14.00 14.34
N SER A 170 -6.47 -15.17 13.88
CA SER A 170 -5.62 -16.07 14.67
C SER A 170 -4.14 -16.08 14.24
N THR A 171 -3.80 -15.45 13.11
CA THR A 171 -2.42 -15.43 12.60
C THR A 171 -1.85 -14.01 12.63
N GLY A 172 -0.54 -13.88 12.48
CA GLY A 172 0.15 -12.60 12.42
C GLY A 172 0.58 -12.07 13.77
N SER A 173 1.35 -10.98 13.72
CA SER A 173 1.99 -10.39 14.89
C SER A 173 0.97 -10.03 15.97
N GLY A 174 1.21 -10.50 17.20
CA GLY A 174 0.34 -10.24 18.34
C GLY A 174 -1.06 -10.89 18.31
N SER A 175 -1.41 -11.65 17.27
CA SER A 175 -2.76 -12.18 17.00
C SER A 175 -2.98 -13.66 17.33
N HIS A 176 -1.96 -14.39 17.78
CA HIS A 176 -2.07 -15.84 17.93
C HIS A 176 -3.10 -16.24 18.99
N GLY A 177 -4.04 -17.09 18.56
CA GLY A 177 -5.08 -17.70 19.35
C GLY A 177 -5.55 -18.99 18.69
N LEU A 178 -6.02 -19.97 19.46
CA LEU A 178 -6.55 -21.24 18.92
C LEU A 178 -8.02 -21.35 19.27
N HIS A 179 -8.85 -21.70 18.28
CA HIS A 179 -10.31 -21.57 18.33
C HIS A 179 -11.00 -22.66 17.52
N GLU A 180 -12.22 -23.07 17.91
CA GLU A 180 -13.05 -24.10 17.24
C GLU A 180 -12.34 -25.42 16.88
N SER A 181 -13.07 -26.49 16.55
CA SER A 181 -12.40 -27.78 16.31
C SER A 181 -11.57 -27.84 15.03
N ASP A 182 -11.77 -26.89 14.11
CA ASP A 182 -11.12 -26.88 12.80
C ASP A 182 -9.94 -25.89 12.75
N TYR A 183 -9.70 -25.16 13.86
CA TYR A 183 -8.60 -24.19 14.02
C TYR A 183 -7.97 -24.28 15.43
N ASP A 184 -8.05 -25.44 16.11
CA ASP A 184 -7.56 -25.62 17.49
C ASP A 184 -6.08 -26.06 17.60
N THR A 185 -5.39 -26.19 16.46
CA THR A 185 -3.95 -26.46 16.41
C THR A 185 -3.21 -25.58 15.40
N PRO A 186 -1.91 -25.31 15.63
CA PRO A 186 -1.05 -24.65 14.63
C PRO A 186 -1.00 -25.38 13.29
N GLU A 187 -1.02 -26.73 13.30
CA GLU A 187 -1.00 -27.55 12.08
C GLU A 187 -2.26 -27.30 11.24
N GLU A 188 -3.44 -27.23 11.86
CA GLU A 188 -4.70 -26.93 11.15
C GLU A 188 -4.73 -25.52 10.59
N LEU A 189 -4.30 -24.51 11.36
CA LEU A 189 -4.16 -23.14 10.87
C LEU A 189 -3.19 -23.04 9.69
N ALA A 190 -2.06 -23.75 9.77
CA ALA A 190 -1.07 -23.79 8.70
C ALA A 190 -1.63 -24.45 7.43
N GLU A 191 -2.36 -25.56 7.55
CA GLU A 191 -2.99 -26.23 6.41
C GLU A 191 -4.08 -25.37 5.76
N VAL A 192 -4.93 -24.70 6.55
CA VAL A 192 -5.95 -23.77 6.04
C VAL A 192 -5.27 -22.62 5.31
N THR A 193 -4.26 -22.01 5.92
CA THR A 193 -3.50 -20.90 5.33
C THR A 193 -2.85 -21.30 4.01
N LYS A 194 -2.22 -22.48 3.97
CA LYS A 194 -1.65 -23.06 2.76
C LYS A 194 -2.70 -23.27 1.67
N SER A 195 -3.85 -23.83 2.03
CA SER A 195 -4.97 -24.05 1.10
C SER A 195 -5.50 -22.72 0.54
N LEU A 196 -5.58 -21.67 1.36
CA LEU A 196 -5.95 -20.33 0.89
C LEU A 196 -4.92 -19.78 -0.09
N TYR A 197 -3.63 -19.83 0.25
CA TYR A 197 -2.55 -19.37 -0.64
C TYR A 197 -2.59 -20.10 -1.99
N GLU A 198 -2.63 -21.43 -1.97
CA GLU A 198 -2.71 -22.24 -3.19
C GLU A 198 -4.01 -21.95 -3.95
N GLY A 199 -5.10 -21.71 -3.24
CA GLY A 199 -6.38 -21.28 -3.79
C GLY A 199 -6.28 -19.98 -4.58
N ILE A 200 -5.59 -18.97 -4.04
CA ILE A 200 -5.32 -17.70 -4.73
C ILE A 200 -4.51 -17.98 -5.99
N MET A 201 -3.37 -18.67 -5.87
CA MET A 201 -2.47 -18.91 -7.00
C MET A 201 -3.10 -19.73 -8.14
N ASN A 202 -4.05 -20.61 -7.81
CA ASN A 202 -4.74 -21.44 -8.80
C ASN A 202 -5.93 -20.75 -9.50
N ASN A 203 -6.52 -19.72 -8.88
CA ASN A 203 -7.76 -19.11 -9.36
C ASN A 203 -7.60 -17.64 -9.79
N ALA A 204 -6.61 -16.93 -9.27
CA ALA A 204 -6.43 -15.51 -9.50
C ALA A 204 -5.86 -15.19 -10.88
N THR A 205 -6.27 -14.05 -11.43
CA THR A 205 -5.52 -13.33 -12.47
C THR A 205 -4.91 -12.10 -11.81
N ILE A 206 -3.64 -12.18 -11.44
CA ILE A 206 -2.93 -11.15 -10.68
C ILE A 206 -2.28 -10.16 -11.66
N PRO A 207 -2.73 -8.90 -11.74
CA PRO A 207 -2.09 -7.88 -12.57
C PRO A 207 -0.72 -7.49 -12.00
N GLU A 208 0.29 -7.39 -12.86
CA GLU A 208 1.65 -6.96 -12.48
C GLU A 208 1.63 -5.59 -11.79
N GLY A 209 2.33 -5.49 -10.66
CA GLY A 209 2.42 -4.29 -9.82
C GLY A 209 1.14 -3.93 -9.04
N SER A 210 0.18 -4.86 -8.95
CA SER A 210 -0.94 -4.73 -7.99
C SER A 210 -0.48 -5.10 -6.58
N LEU A 211 -1.22 -4.68 -5.55
CA LEU A 211 -0.88 -4.99 -4.15
C LEU A 211 -0.74 -6.50 -3.93
N LEU A 212 -1.70 -7.29 -4.42
CA LEU A 212 -1.61 -8.74 -4.40
C LEU A 212 -0.39 -9.30 -5.16
N ASP A 213 0.06 -8.67 -6.25
CA ASP A 213 1.27 -9.10 -6.97
C ASP A 213 2.53 -8.91 -6.14
N GLU A 214 2.68 -7.73 -5.52
CA GLU A 214 3.83 -7.40 -4.67
C GLU A 214 3.89 -8.32 -3.45
N VAL A 215 2.77 -8.49 -2.74
CA VAL A 215 2.68 -9.38 -1.56
C VAL A 215 3.00 -10.83 -1.93
N MET A 216 2.37 -11.37 -2.98
CA MET A 216 2.58 -12.77 -3.36
C MET A 216 4.00 -13.00 -3.89
N SER A 217 4.59 -12.00 -4.55
CA SER A 217 6.00 -12.02 -4.97
C SER A 217 6.96 -11.98 -3.79
N ALA A 218 6.67 -11.19 -2.75
CA ALA A 218 7.44 -11.16 -1.52
C ALA A 218 7.41 -12.52 -0.80
N LEU A 219 6.23 -13.12 -0.67
CA LEU A 219 6.05 -14.46 -0.09
C LEU A 219 6.79 -15.54 -0.89
N GLU A 220 6.70 -15.52 -2.22
CA GLU A 220 7.42 -16.48 -3.09
C GLU A 220 8.94 -16.24 -3.10
N GLY A 221 9.36 -14.98 -2.93
CA GLY A 221 10.76 -14.59 -2.90
C GLY A 221 11.46 -14.88 -1.57
N PHE A 222 10.71 -15.03 -0.48
CA PHE A 222 11.23 -15.45 0.80
C PHE A 222 11.62 -16.94 0.78
N GLU A 223 12.82 -17.24 1.27
CA GLU A 223 13.33 -18.62 1.42
C GLU A 223 13.65 -18.86 2.89
N ASP A 224 12.98 -19.83 3.50
CA ASP A 224 13.22 -20.20 4.90
C ASP A 224 14.58 -20.90 5.09
N ALA A 225 14.90 -21.28 6.33
CA ALA A 225 16.18 -21.91 6.65
C ALA A 225 16.39 -23.29 5.98
N ASP A 226 15.31 -23.96 5.57
CA ASP A 226 15.31 -25.28 4.93
C ASP A 226 15.13 -25.20 3.41
N GLY A 227 14.97 -23.99 2.85
CA GLY A 227 14.83 -23.73 1.43
C GLY A 227 13.39 -23.76 0.91
N ALA A 228 12.39 -23.72 1.79
CA ALA A 228 10.99 -23.60 1.40
C ALA A 228 10.64 -22.15 1.06
N THR A 229 9.69 -21.97 0.14
CA THR A 229 9.22 -20.64 -0.33
C THR A 229 7.70 -20.61 -0.35
N GLY A 230 7.12 -19.40 -0.48
CA GLY A 230 5.69 -19.22 -0.68
C GLY A 230 4.84 -19.93 0.38
N SER A 231 3.89 -20.74 -0.07
CA SER A 231 2.98 -21.47 0.82
C SER A 231 3.67 -22.46 1.75
N ASP A 232 4.79 -23.05 1.33
CA ASP A 232 5.51 -24.02 2.17
C ASP A 232 6.26 -23.30 3.30
N ALA A 233 6.87 -22.15 3.02
CA ALA A 233 7.50 -21.32 4.06
C ALA A 233 6.45 -20.78 5.05
N LEU A 234 5.32 -20.29 4.56
CA LEU A 234 4.22 -19.80 5.38
C LEU A 234 3.63 -20.91 6.26
N TYR A 235 3.46 -22.12 5.70
CA TYR A 235 3.06 -23.30 6.48
C TYR A 235 4.05 -23.59 7.61
N SER A 236 5.35 -23.65 7.30
CA SER A 236 6.39 -23.95 8.30
C SER A 236 6.40 -22.91 9.41
N GLN A 237 6.29 -21.62 9.06
CA GLN A 237 6.23 -20.53 10.02
C GLN A 237 5.07 -20.72 11.01
N ILE A 238 3.85 -20.90 10.51
CA ILE A 238 2.68 -21.10 11.39
C ILE A 238 2.82 -22.40 12.19
N ASN A 239 3.18 -23.51 11.56
CA ASN A 239 3.18 -24.81 12.23
C ASN A 239 4.27 -24.94 13.30
N ASP A 240 5.46 -24.41 13.04
CA ASP A 240 6.64 -24.65 13.87
C ASP A 240 6.91 -23.50 14.86
N HIS A 241 6.48 -22.27 14.54
CA HIS A 241 6.80 -21.06 15.29
C HIS A 241 5.59 -20.37 15.94
N TYR A 242 4.40 -20.98 15.90
CA TYR A 242 3.17 -20.40 16.49
C TYR A 242 3.28 -19.99 17.96
N TYR A 243 4.12 -20.64 18.75
CA TYR A 243 4.23 -20.34 20.17
C TYR A 243 5.39 -19.39 20.49
N ASP A 244 6.11 -18.89 19.49
CA ASP A 244 7.14 -17.87 19.65
C ASP A 244 6.52 -16.53 20.05
N ASP A 245 7.31 -15.67 20.69
CA ASP A 245 6.79 -14.50 21.42
C ASP A 245 6.19 -13.39 20.53
N TYR A 246 6.50 -13.36 19.23
CA TYR A 246 5.99 -12.36 18.28
C TYR A 246 4.47 -12.42 18.11
N GLY A 247 3.90 -13.62 18.15
CA GLY A 247 2.47 -13.84 17.94
C GLY A 247 1.58 -13.43 19.10
N TRP A 248 2.13 -13.00 20.25
CA TRP A 248 1.35 -12.91 21.50
C TRP A 248 1.38 -11.51 22.11
N TRP A 249 0.34 -10.69 21.87
CA TRP A 249 0.28 -9.33 22.41
C TRP A 249 0.07 -9.29 23.94
N THR A 250 -0.72 -10.21 24.49
CA THR A 250 -1.15 -10.15 25.90
C THR A 250 -0.08 -10.63 26.90
N GLU A 251 0.78 -11.56 26.48
CA GLU A 251 1.73 -12.27 27.34
C GLU A 251 3.11 -12.54 26.70
N GLY A 252 3.32 -12.12 25.45
CA GLY A 252 4.59 -12.23 24.74
C GLY A 252 5.45 -10.96 24.82
N THR A 253 6.50 -10.96 24.02
CA THR A 253 7.33 -9.79 23.73
C THR A 253 7.07 -9.27 22.31
N ALA A 254 5.88 -9.52 21.77
CA ALA A 254 5.44 -8.92 20.53
C ALA A 254 5.78 -7.42 20.56
N ASP A 255 6.51 -6.98 19.56
CA ASP A 255 6.88 -5.58 19.32
C ASP A 255 6.05 -4.96 18.19
N ASP A 256 5.29 -5.80 17.48
CA ASP A 256 4.43 -5.46 16.34
C ASP A 256 2.99 -6.00 16.51
N LEU A 257 2.10 -5.56 15.61
CA LEU A 257 0.70 -5.92 15.48
C LEU A 257 0.40 -6.34 14.03
N SER A 258 -0.43 -7.38 13.90
CA SER A 258 -0.90 -7.84 12.61
C SER A 258 -1.68 -6.73 11.87
N PRO A 259 -1.69 -6.75 10.52
CA PRO A 259 -2.47 -5.80 9.72
C PRO A 259 -3.92 -5.69 10.18
N MET A 260 -4.56 -6.81 10.53
CA MET A 260 -5.92 -6.81 11.01
C MET A 260 -6.09 -6.03 12.33
N LEU A 261 -5.22 -6.27 13.32
CA LEU A 261 -5.27 -5.55 14.59
C LEU A 261 -4.99 -4.06 14.41
N ARG A 262 -4.02 -3.70 13.55
CA ARG A 262 -3.69 -2.30 13.21
C ARG A 262 -4.88 -1.58 12.58
N LEU A 263 -5.61 -2.23 11.67
CA LEU A 263 -6.77 -1.65 10.99
C LEU A 263 -7.95 -1.42 11.94
N PHE A 264 -8.29 -2.40 12.80
CA PHE A 264 -9.33 -2.20 13.81
C PHE A 264 -8.95 -1.10 14.81
N LEU A 265 -7.70 -1.09 15.27
CA LEU A 265 -7.22 -0.06 16.19
C LEU A 265 -7.31 1.33 15.54
N LEU A 266 -6.80 1.47 14.31
CA LEU A 266 -6.83 2.73 13.57
C LEU A 266 -8.27 3.22 13.36
N SER A 267 -9.18 2.35 12.97
CA SER A 267 -10.59 2.68 12.77
C SER A 267 -11.23 3.26 14.03
N GLU A 268 -11.03 2.62 15.18
CA GLU A 268 -11.57 3.13 16.46
C GLU A 268 -10.89 4.42 16.93
N VAL A 269 -9.59 4.54 16.70
CA VAL A 269 -8.85 5.75 17.06
C VAL A 269 -9.32 6.93 16.22
N LEU A 270 -9.53 6.76 14.92
CA LEU A 270 -10.07 7.80 14.03
C LEU A 270 -11.50 8.17 14.41
N SER A 271 -12.36 7.18 14.70
CA SER A 271 -13.73 7.41 15.18
C SER A 271 -13.79 8.31 16.42
N ASN A 272 -12.81 8.16 17.33
CA ASN A 272 -12.72 8.91 18.57
C ASN A 272 -11.84 10.17 18.47
N ASN A 273 -11.02 10.29 17.42
CA ASN A 273 -10.14 11.42 17.15
C ASN A 273 -9.97 11.66 15.63
N PRO A 274 -10.99 12.22 14.95
CA PRO A 274 -10.97 12.39 13.50
C PRO A 274 -9.96 13.44 13.02
N LYS A 275 -9.29 14.15 13.93
CA LYS A 275 -8.27 15.18 13.62
C LYS A 275 -6.85 14.68 13.78
N MET A 276 -6.68 13.36 13.78
CA MET A 276 -5.38 12.72 13.81
C MET A 276 -4.50 13.24 12.66
N SER A 277 -3.21 13.45 12.94
CA SER A 277 -2.25 13.83 11.90
C SER A 277 -1.91 12.62 11.02
N GLN A 278 -1.36 12.89 9.85
CA GLN A 278 -0.77 11.85 9.00
C GLN A 278 0.29 11.03 9.75
N GLU A 279 1.22 11.70 10.44
CA GLU A 279 2.27 11.03 11.22
C GLU A 279 1.69 10.07 12.28
N ASP A 280 0.62 10.46 12.98
CA ASP A 280 -0.02 9.60 13.99
C ASP A 280 -0.75 8.40 13.34
N VAL A 281 -1.29 8.55 12.13
CA VAL A 281 -1.87 7.42 11.34
C VAL A 281 -0.77 6.45 10.92
N GLU A 282 0.33 6.95 10.35
CA GLU A 282 1.49 6.15 9.97
C GLU A 282 2.04 5.39 11.18
N LEU A 283 2.13 6.04 12.33
CA LEU A 283 2.58 5.42 13.58
C LEU A 283 1.71 4.22 14.00
N ILE A 284 0.39 4.31 13.84
CA ILE A 284 -0.51 3.18 14.15
C ILE A 284 -0.32 2.03 13.16
N LEU A 285 -0.01 2.32 11.90
CA LEU A 285 0.12 1.33 10.84
C LEU A 285 1.50 0.69 10.75
N THR A 286 2.57 1.38 11.15
CA THR A 286 3.95 0.87 10.97
C THR A 286 4.83 1.05 12.21
N GLY A 287 4.38 1.77 13.23
CA GLY A 287 5.14 2.02 14.45
C GLY A 287 5.17 0.80 15.37
N SER A 288 6.11 0.82 16.32
CA SER A 288 6.23 -0.22 17.35
C SER A 288 5.09 -0.15 18.36
N LEU A 289 4.77 -1.27 19.01
CA LEU A 289 3.74 -1.34 20.04
C LEU A 289 3.90 -0.30 21.17
N THR A 290 5.15 0.01 21.55
CA THR A 290 5.42 1.03 22.58
C THR A 290 5.04 2.43 22.11
N GLU A 291 5.30 2.75 20.84
CA GLU A 291 4.96 4.05 20.27
C GLU A 291 3.44 4.21 20.13
N ILE A 292 2.75 3.14 19.74
CA ILE A 292 1.30 3.10 19.64
C ILE A 292 0.68 3.29 21.04
N ASP A 293 1.15 2.59 22.07
CA ASP A 293 0.71 2.77 23.45
C ASP A 293 0.90 4.22 23.93
N ASP A 294 2.05 4.82 23.64
CA ASP A 294 2.34 6.21 23.99
C ASP A 294 1.41 7.18 23.24
N LEU A 295 1.09 6.92 21.97
CA LEU A 295 0.13 7.71 21.19
C LEU A 295 -1.28 7.61 21.77
N ILE A 296 -1.78 6.41 22.07
CA ILE A 296 -3.11 6.17 22.66
C ILE A 296 -3.21 6.91 23.99
N LYS A 297 -2.21 6.78 24.85
CA LYS A 297 -2.16 7.46 26.13
C LYS A 297 -2.07 8.98 26.01
N LYS A 298 -1.30 9.50 25.04
CA LYS A 298 -1.22 10.94 24.73
C LYS A 298 -2.57 11.48 24.26
N THR A 299 -3.28 10.72 23.42
CA THR A 299 -4.54 11.13 22.79
C THR A 299 -5.72 11.05 23.75
N PHE A 300 -5.85 9.95 24.52
CA PHE A 300 -7.01 9.67 25.35
C PHE A 300 -6.76 9.82 26.87
N GLY A 301 -5.51 10.11 27.27
CA GLY A 301 -5.12 10.48 28.64
C GLY A 301 -4.77 9.32 29.56
N SER A 302 -5.05 8.07 29.17
CA SER A 302 -4.68 6.83 29.87
C SER A 302 -4.94 5.61 28.98
N GLY A 303 -4.38 4.46 29.35
CA GLY A 303 -4.61 3.18 28.71
C GLY A 303 -3.45 2.72 27.83
N THR A 304 -3.48 1.46 27.44
CA THR A 304 -2.68 0.89 26.34
C THR A 304 -3.52 0.76 25.08
N ALA A 305 -2.89 0.55 23.94
CA ALA A 305 -3.55 0.22 22.68
C ALA A 305 -4.42 -1.05 22.79
N LEU A 306 -3.93 -2.06 23.52
CA LEU A 306 -4.68 -3.28 23.81
C LEU A 306 -5.97 -3.01 24.61
N GLU A 307 -5.87 -2.24 25.69
CA GLU A 307 -7.02 -1.85 26.50
C GLU A 307 -8.02 -1.04 25.67
N PHE A 308 -7.52 -0.08 24.87
CA PHE A 308 -8.35 0.74 24.00
C PHE A 308 -9.07 -0.10 22.94
N LEU A 309 -8.38 -1.05 22.28
CA LEU A 309 -8.99 -1.94 21.30
C LEU A 309 -10.12 -2.77 21.95
N CYS A 310 -9.85 -3.42 23.08
CA CYS A 310 -10.84 -4.28 23.76
C CYS A 310 -12.04 -3.50 24.31
N ASP A 311 -11.85 -2.24 24.73
CA ASP A 311 -12.93 -1.41 25.28
C ASP A 311 -13.85 -0.85 24.20
N ASN A 312 -13.37 -0.71 22.95
CA ASN A 312 -14.11 -0.07 21.86
C ASN A 312 -14.55 -1.04 20.75
N THR A 313 -14.02 -2.26 20.70
CA THR A 313 -14.36 -3.26 19.67
C THR A 313 -14.92 -4.56 20.26
N THR A 314 -15.18 -5.53 19.39
CA THR A 314 -15.57 -6.89 19.76
C THR A 314 -14.38 -7.74 20.24
N TRP A 315 -13.14 -7.31 19.98
CA TRP A 315 -11.93 -7.96 20.49
C TRP A 315 -11.93 -8.04 22.03
N GLN A 316 -11.29 -9.07 22.55
CA GLN A 316 -11.15 -9.32 23.99
C GLN A 316 -9.89 -10.10 24.32
N ILE A 317 -9.49 -9.99 25.59
CA ILE A 317 -8.50 -10.89 26.17
C ILE A 317 -9.24 -12.10 26.75
N GLN A 318 -9.02 -13.26 26.16
CA GLN A 318 -9.46 -14.51 26.78
C GLN A 318 -8.37 -15.04 27.71
N THR A 319 -8.80 -15.75 28.77
CA THR A 319 -7.92 -16.23 29.84
C THR A 319 -8.22 -17.68 30.20
N GLY A 320 -7.25 -18.37 30.80
CA GLY A 320 -7.44 -19.73 31.32
C GLY A 320 -6.91 -20.82 30.39
N TYR A 321 -6.17 -20.43 29.35
CA TYR A 321 -5.43 -21.33 28.48
C TYR A 321 -4.15 -21.82 29.16
N ASN A 322 -3.58 -22.90 28.61
CA ASN A 322 -2.30 -23.43 29.05
C ASN A 322 -1.49 -23.79 27.80
N TYR A 323 -1.14 -22.78 27.03
CA TYR A 323 -0.30 -22.93 25.85
C TYR A 323 1.14 -23.25 26.25
N PRO A 324 1.96 -23.74 25.30
CA PRO A 324 3.41 -23.82 25.46
C PRO A 324 4.02 -22.51 25.99
N ASP A 325 5.19 -22.65 26.63
CA ASP A 325 5.97 -21.57 27.23
C ASP A 325 5.26 -20.72 28.30
N GLY A 326 4.15 -21.25 28.84
CA GLY A 326 3.48 -20.69 30.01
C GLY A 326 2.48 -19.58 29.68
N LYS A 327 2.12 -19.42 28.41
CA LYS A 327 1.11 -18.48 27.92
C LYS A 327 -0.29 -18.94 28.35
N THR A 328 -1.06 -18.04 28.95
CA THR A 328 -2.37 -18.29 29.58
C THR A 328 -3.50 -17.40 29.07
N THR A 329 -3.17 -16.44 28.20
CA THR A 329 -4.12 -15.54 27.56
C THR A 329 -3.84 -15.41 26.07
N GLN A 330 -4.85 -14.97 25.33
CA GLN A 330 -4.79 -14.64 23.91
C GLN A 330 -5.68 -13.43 23.63
N ILE A 331 -5.38 -12.69 22.56
CA ILE A 331 -6.33 -11.79 21.93
C ILE A 331 -7.31 -12.63 21.11
N ASP A 332 -8.58 -12.24 21.09
CA ASP A 332 -9.66 -13.06 20.50
C ASP A 332 -10.83 -12.17 20.11
N TRP A 333 -11.51 -12.53 19.04
CA TRP A 333 -12.77 -11.94 18.65
C TRP A 333 -13.93 -12.65 19.35
N LYS A 334 -14.91 -11.92 19.88
CA LYS A 334 -16.13 -12.55 20.44
C LYS A 334 -16.99 -13.15 19.32
N GLY A 335 -16.71 -14.39 18.94
CA GLY A 335 -17.42 -15.12 17.90
C GLY A 335 -16.70 -16.43 17.55
N ASP A 336 -17.09 -17.00 16.41
CA ASP A 336 -16.37 -18.09 15.75
C ASP A 336 -15.77 -17.42 14.49
N GLY A 337 -14.53 -16.95 14.56
CA GLY A 337 -13.96 -16.05 13.54
C GLY A 337 -14.42 -14.59 13.69
N ILE A 338 -13.73 -13.67 13.00
CA ILE A 338 -14.21 -12.28 12.88
C ILE A 338 -15.53 -12.27 12.09
N ASP A 339 -16.56 -11.59 12.61
CA ASP A 339 -17.86 -11.54 11.92
C ASP A 339 -17.72 -10.89 10.55
N ASN A 340 -18.23 -11.57 9.52
CA ASN A 340 -18.12 -11.10 8.14
C ASN A 340 -18.78 -9.74 7.90
N ASN A 341 -19.84 -9.38 8.64
CA ASN A 341 -20.42 -8.04 8.51
C ASN A 341 -19.55 -7.00 9.19
N ASP A 342 -18.88 -7.34 10.29
CA ASP A 342 -17.95 -6.42 10.95
C ASP A 342 -16.69 -6.21 10.09
N LEU A 343 -16.21 -7.24 9.39
CA LEU A 343 -15.18 -7.10 8.35
C LEU A 343 -15.69 -6.23 7.18
N ASP A 344 -16.87 -6.54 6.65
CA ASP A 344 -17.48 -5.77 5.55
C ASP A 344 -17.69 -4.29 5.96
N ASP A 345 -18.11 -4.02 7.20
CA ASP A 345 -18.31 -2.68 7.71
C ASP A 345 -16.98 -1.95 7.95
N LEU A 346 -15.95 -2.65 8.44
CA LEU A 346 -14.62 -2.08 8.67
C LEU A 346 -14.07 -1.46 7.38
N TYR A 347 -14.03 -2.20 6.27
CA TYR A 347 -13.43 -1.67 5.04
C TYR A 347 -14.37 -0.74 4.24
N ASN A 348 -15.68 -0.99 4.23
CA ASN A 348 -16.61 -0.13 3.48
C ASN A 348 -16.82 1.24 4.16
N ASN A 349 -16.72 1.29 5.48
CA ASN A 349 -16.94 2.49 6.27
C ASN A 349 -15.69 2.90 7.06
N PHE A 350 -14.49 2.51 6.59
CA PHE A 350 -13.24 2.83 7.27
C PHE A 350 -13.15 4.35 7.50
N GLU A 351 -12.92 4.78 8.73
CA GLU A 351 -12.97 6.19 9.06
C GLU A 351 -11.86 6.95 8.33
N GLY A 352 -12.22 8.06 7.67
CA GLY A 352 -11.27 9.03 7.19
C GLY A 352 -10.91 10.03 8.30
N ARG A 353 -9.87 10.83 8.07
CA ARG A 353 -9.51 11.95 8.95
C ARG A 353 -9.85 13.29 8.32
N ASP A 354 -10.11 14.29 9.16
CA ASP A 354 -10.24 15.67 8.73
C ASP A 354 -8.93 16.12 8.03
N LEU A 355 -9.07 16.85 6.91
CA LEU A 355 -7.96 17.61 6.33
C LEU A 355 -7.40 18.57 7.38
N THR A 356 -6.12 18.40 7.70
CA THR A 356 -5.39 19.25 8.62
C THR A 356 -4.71 20.40 7.87
N ASP A 357 -4.23 21.41 8.61
CA ASP A 357 -3.48 22.53 8.01
C ASP A 357 -2.19 22.04 7.32
N GLU A 358 -1.56 20.99 7.86
CA GLU A 358 -0.37 20.34 7.28
C GLU A 358 -0.67 19.72 5.92
N ASP A 359 -1.79 19.02 5.79
CA ASP A 359 -2.23 18.43 4.52
C ASP A 359 -2.49 19.51 3.47
N ILE A 360 -3.10 20.63 3.87
CA ILE A 360 -3.36 21.75 2.97
C ILE A 360 -2.03 22.36 2.49
N GLU A 361 -1.05 22.50 3.36
CA GLU A 361 0.29 22.97 2.98
C GLU A 361 0.95 22.00 1.99
N GLU A 362 0.84 20.70 2.24
CA GLU A 362 1.42 19.65 1.41
C GLU A 362 0.74 19.54 0.04
N ILE A 363 -0.60 19.53 -0.01
CA ILE A 363 -1.38 19.56 -1.26
C ILE A 363 -1.02 20.80 -2.08
N ASN A 364 -0.84 21.97 -1.46
CA ASN A 364 -0.41 23.18 -2.18
C ASN A 364 1.02 23.04 -2.71
N ARG A 365 1.95 22.46 -1.92
CA ARG A 365 3.32 22.20 -2.35
C ARG A 365 3.36 21.25 -3.55
N ILE A 366 2.62 20.15 -3.49
CA ILE A 366 2.49 19.19 -4.61
C ILE A 366 1.83 19.87 -5.81
N GLY A 367 0.79 20.67 -5.59
CA GLY A 367 0.12 21.43 -6.65
C GLY A 367 1.07 22.35 -7.42
N ASP A 368 2.00 23.02 -6.72
CA ASP A 368 3.04 23.81 -7.36
C ASP A 368 4.04 22.95 -8.16
N GLN A 369 4.38 21.75 -7.68
CA GLN A 369 5.23 20.80 -8.41
C GLN A 369 4.54 20.26 -9.67
N VAL A 370 3.26 19.87 -9.59
CA VAL A 370 2.46 19.41 -10.73
C VAL A 370 2.31 20.50 -11.79
N LYS A 371 2.15 21.77 -11.37
CA LYS A 371 2.19 22.94 -12.26
C LYS A 371 3.55 23.10 -12.95
N MET A 372 4.65 22.96 -12.21
CA MET A 372 6.01 23.01 -12.75
C MET A 372 6.28 21.87 -13.74
N LEU A 373 5.82 20.66 -13.45
CA LEU A 373 5.90 19.50 -14.33
C LEU A 373 5.14 19.73 -15.63
N GLN A 374 3.93 20.31 -15.57
CA GLN A 374 3.17 20.68 -16.77
C GLN A 374 3.99 21.59 -17.71
N GLN A 375 4.64 22.61 -17.15
CA GLN A 375 5.46 23.54 -17.95
C GLN A 375 6.71 22.86 -18.50
N THR A 376 7.35 22.01 -17.70
CA THR A 376 8.52 21.23 -18.12
C THR A 376 8.18 20.27 -19.26
N LEU A 377 7.05 19.57 -19.18
CA LEU A 377 6.56 18.68 -20.23
C LEU A 377 6.28 19.43 -21.54
N LYS A 378 5.62 20.59 -21.46
CA LYS A 378 5.39 21.45 -22.64
C LYS A 378 6.70 21.88 -23.30
N TYR A 379 7.67 22.30 -22.48
CA TYR A 379 8.96 22.72 -22.98
C TYR A 379 9.75 21.55 -23.61
N TRP A 380 9.72 20.38 -22.98
CA TRP A 380 10.34 19.17 -23.49
C TRP A 380 9.72 18.73 -24.82
N LEU A 381 8.39 18.66 -24.94
CA LEU A 381 7.69 18.34 -26.19
C LEU A 381 8.04 19.35 -27.29
N GLN A 382 8.16 20.65 -26.94
CA GLN A 382 8.60 21.68 -27.87
C GLN A 382 10.03 21.42 -28.39
N ILE A 383 10.98 21.07 -27.51
CA ILE A 383 12.34 20.72 -27.92
C ILE A 383 12.32 19.53 -28.88
N CYS A 384 11.62 18.46 -28.51
CA CYS A 384 11.52 17.25 -29.32
C CYS A 384 10.98 17.56 -30.72
N ARG A 385 9.95 18.41 -30.81
CA ARG A 385 9.40 18.86 -32.09
C ARG A 385 10.41 19.66 -32.90
N ASP A 386 11.08 20.61 -32.26
CA ASP A 386 12.00 21.53 -32.94
C ASP A 386 13.25 20.78 -33.45
N GLU A 387 13.75 19.80 -32.71
CA GLU A 387 14.82 18.89 -33.16
C GLU A 387 14.39 18.05 -34.36
N GLN A 388 13.22 17.44 -34.32
CA GLN A 388 12.73 16.61 -35.42
C GLN A 388 12.43 17.44 -36.67
N MET A 389 11.92 18.67 -36.51
CA MET A 389 11.79 19.60 -37.62
C MET A 389 13.15 20.04 -38.18
N ALA A 390 14.17 20.21 -37.34
CA ALA A 390 15.53 20.54 -37.79
C ALA A 390 16.15 19.37 -38.58
N ILE A 391 15.95 18.13 -38.14
CA ILE A 391 16.34 16.92 -38.86
C ILE A 391 15.61 16.87 -40.21
N ALA A 392 14.29 17.04 -40.22
CA ALA A 392 13.47 17.04 -41.44
C ALA A 392 13.85 18.13 -42.45
N ARG A 393 14.43 19.26 -42.01
CA ARG A 393 14.88 20.37 -42.87
C ARG A 393 16.30 20.19 -43.40
N ASN A 394 17.11 19.32 -42.79
CA ASN A 394 18.50 19.06 -43.16
C ASN A 394 18.69 17.78 -44.01
N ILE A 395 17.60 17.03 -44.23
CA ILE A 395 17.48 15.92 -45.20
C ILE A 395 16.90 16.50 -46.49
#